data_AF-A0A4Q3C711-F1
#
_entry.id   AF-A0A4Q3C711-F1
#
_cell.length_a   1.000
_cell.length_b   1.000
_cell.length_c   1.000
_cell.angle_alpha   90.00
_cell.angle_beta   90.00
_cell.angle_gamma   90.00
#
_symmetry.space_group_name_H-M   'P 1'
#
loop_
_entity.id
_entity.type
_entity.pdbx_description
1 polymer ?
#
loop_
_entity_poly.entity_id
_entity_poly.type
_entity_poly.pdbx_seq_one_letter_code
_entity_poly.pdbx_strand_id
1 'polypeptide(L)'
;IVATGLDVDPQLLSMFSFPMVNGSEHALDDPKGIVLTTSLAKRIFGSEDPTDKVLRINDKENYKVTGVVNDPPSNTQFKFDYLVSIQPLIGTSEANNWGNASFNTYVQLQPGTNVATLDNKIKNILRDHDPGLHFGIFLHPSAKWHLNSRFENGVAVGGAIETVRILLGIAGLILLVACINFMNLSTAQSEKRGKEVGVRKVIGANRFAIIKQFLTESILITTLSGVMAVVLVQLTLPAFNQLTGVNLAINYGSPYLWLAGIGFILFTGLLAGSYPAFYLSSFRPVKVLKGLFKDKAQFISPRKVLVVTQFTVAIVLIISTIIIYQQIEHVQSRDNGYVRNNLVEHPVNGALNKSYDALKNDLLSSGAAVAVSKTSMSVTIDGSS
;
A
#
# COMPACT_ATOMS: atom_id res chain seq x y z
N ILE A 1 2.15 19.86 -25.02
CA ILE A 1 2.38 19.42 -23.63
C ILE A 1 1.52 18.19 -23.39
N VAL A 2 2.09 17.11 -22.84
CA VAL A 2 1.32 15.91 -22.47
C VAL A 2 0.91 16.05 -21.00
N ALA A 3 -0.36 15.77 -20.71
CA ALA A 3 -0.99 15.85 -19.40
C ALA A 3 -2.13 14.82 -19.32
N THR A 4 -2.46 14.34 -18.12
CA THR A 4 -3.54 13.39 -17.88
C THR A 4 -4.81 14.13 -17.41
N GLY A 5 -5.93 13.88 -18.09
CA GLY A 5 -7.22 14.48 -17.76
C GLY A 5 -8.25 13.47 -17.26
N LEU A 6 -9.25 13.95 -16.52
CA LEU A 6 -10.46 13.21 -16.21
C LEU A 6 -11.70 13.99 -16.67
N ASP A 7 -12.65 13.29 -17.27
CA ASP A 7 -14.00 13.80 -17.53
C ASP A 7 -14.85 13.53 -16.29
N VAL A 8 -15.41 14.57 -15.67
CA VAL A 8 -16.06 14.46 -14.36
C VAL A 8 -17.38 15.21 -14.30
N ASP A 9 -18.29 14.75 -13.44
CA ASP A 9 -19.48 15.52 -13.08
C ASP A 9 -19.04 16.79 -12.32
N PRO A 10 -19.63 17.98 -12.57
CA PRO A 10 -19.29 19.20 -11.85
C PRO A 10 -19.39 19.06 -10.33
N GLN A 11 -20.30 18.21 -9.83
CA GLN A 11 -20.47 17.96 -8.40
C GLN A 11 -19.25 17.30 -7.74
N LEU A 12 -18.31 16.75 -8.51
CA LEU A 12 -17.09 16.15 -7.97
C LEU A 12 -16.32 17.13 -7.08
N LEU A 13 -16.21 18.41 -7.50
CA LEU A 13 -15.47 19.45 -6.76
C LEU A 13 -16.12 19.79 -5.42
N SER A 14 -17.45 19.74 -5.35
CA SER A 14 -18.20 19.92 -4.10
C SER A 14 -18.21 18.68 -3.20
N MET A 15 -18.23 17.48 -3.79
CA MET A 15 -18.32 16.20 -3.05
C MET A 15 -16.97 15.82 -2.44
N PHE A 16 -15.89 15.95 -3.20
CA PHE A 16 -14.53 15.70 -2.75
C PHE A 16 -13.85 17.04 -2.61
N SER A 17 -13.60 17.48 -1.37
CA SER A 17 -13.05 18.80 -1.09
C SER A 17 -11.65 18.97 -1.72
N PHE A 18 -11.60 19.52 -2.92
CA PHE A 18 -10.37 19.94 -3.58
C PHE A 18 -10.14 21.42 -3.29
N PRO A 19 -9.06 21.79 -2.56
CA PRO A 19 -8.80 23.20 -2.28
C PRO A 19 -8.53 23.96 -3.57
N MET A 20 -9.42 24.90 -3.89
CA MET A 20 -9.29 25.79 -5.05
C MET A 20 -8.26 26.87 -4.74
N VAL A 21 -7.35 27.11 -5.68
CA VAL A 21 -6.42 28.25 -5.70
C VAL A 21 -7.07 29.45 -6.37
N ASN A 22 -7.84 29.18 -7.44
CA ASN A 22 -8.61 30.20 -8.16
C ASN A 22 -9.91 29.57 -8.71
N GLY A 23 -10.96 30.38 -8.85
CA GLY A 23 -12.31 29.94 -9.19
C GLY A 23 -13.09 29.43 -7.98
N SER A 24 -14.19 28.72 -8.25
CA SER A 24 -15.07 28.13 -7.23
C SER A 24 -15.33 26.65 -7.52
N GLU A 25 -16.01 25.96 -6.60
CA GLU A 25 -16.46 24.58 -6.81
C GLU A 25 -17.39 24.42 -8.03
N HIS A 26 -17.95 25.53 -8.54
CA HIS A 26 -18.77 25.62 -9.74
C HIS A 26 -17.96 25.78 -11.04
N ALA A 27 -16.62 25.67 -10.99
CA ALA A 27 -15.76 25.88 -12.16
C ALA A 27 -16.09 24.96 -13.34
N LEU A 28 -16.73 23.81 -13.10
CA LEU A 28 -17.10 22.85 -14.16
C LEU A 28 -18.57 22.95 -14.60
N ASP A 29 -19.32 23.93 -14.11
CA ASP A 29 -20.71 24.19 -14.55
C ASP A 29 -20.77 24.69 -16.01
N ASP A 30 -19.68 25.29 -16.50
CA ASP A 30 -19.47 25.55 -17.92
C ASP A 30 -19.09 24.23 -18.62
N PRO A 31 -19.89 23.71 -19.58
CA PRO A 31 -19.56 22.47 -20.30
C PRO A 31 -18.25 22.53 -21.09
N LYS A 32 -17.71 23.73 -21.36
CA LYS A 32 -16.38 23.95 -21.95
C LYS A 32 -15.38 24.54 -20.95
N GLY A 33 -15.65 24.40 -19.65
CA GLY A 33 -14.72 24.72 -18.58
C GLY A 33 -13.63 23.64 -18.42
N ILE A 34 -12.41 24.08 -18.10
CA ILE A 34 -11.31 23.22 -17.67
C ILE A 34 -10.76 23.72 -16.33
N VAL A 35 -10.59 22.79 -15.40
CA VAL A 35 -9.90 23.01 -14.12
C VAL A 35 -8.52 22.40 -14.18
N LEU A 36 -7.49 23.17 -13.84
CA LEU A 36 -6.10 22.74 -13.90
C LEU A 36 -5.55 22.49 -12.50
N THR A 37 -4.61 21.57 -12.35
CA THR A 37 -3.76 21.55 -11.15
C THR A 37 -2.77 22.71 -11.16
N THR A 38 -2.31 23.11 -9.99
CA THR A 38 -1.32 24.20 -9.83
C THR A 38 -0.04 23.89 -10.61
N SER A 39 0.42 22.62 -10.59
CA SER A 39 1.59 22.20 -11.35
C SER A 39 1.39 22.29 -12.86
N LEU A 40 0.23 21.89 -13.39
CA LEU A 40 -0.05 22.00 -14.83
C LEU A 40 -0.21 23.46 -15.26
N ALA A 41 -0.94 24.27 -14.50
CA ALA A 41 -1.13 25.69 -14.78
C ALA A 41 0.22 26.41 -14.89
N LYS A 42 1.15 26.16 -13.95
CA LYS A 42 2.50 26.72 -13.98
C LYS A 42 3.33 26.24 -15.17
N ARG A 43 3.19 24.97 -15.58
CA ARG A 43 3.89 24.43 -16.76
C ARG A 43 3.44 25.07 -18.08
N ILE A 44 2.16 25.43 -18.18
CA ILE A 44 1.58 26.02 -19.41
C ILE A 44 1.77 27.54 -19.43
N PHE A 45 1.44 28.22 -18.34
CA PHE A 45 1.35 29.68 -18.28
C PHE A 45 2.50 30.35 -17.50
N GLY A 46 3.42 29.57 -16.92
CA GLY A 46 4.52 30.11 -16.13
C GLY A 46 4.03 30.80 -14.87
N SER A 47 4.24 32.13 -14.80
CA SER A 47 3.79 32.99 -13.69
C SER A 47 2.57 33.83 -14.04
N GLU A 48 2.01 33.69 -15.24
CA GLU A 48 0.81 34.41 -15.63
C GLU A 48 -0.44 33.79 -15.02
N ASP A 49 -1.46 34.62 -14.78
CA ASP A 49 -2.77 34.16 -14.37
C ASP A 49 -3.39 33.27 -15.47
N PRO A 50 -3.77 32.01 -15.18
CA PRO A 50 -4.37 31.12 -16.16
C PRO A 50 -5.86 31.40 -16.40
N THR A 51 -6.51 32.24 -15.60
CA THR A 51 -7.97 32.46 -15.62
C THR A 51 -8.48 32.97 -16.97
N ASP A 52 -9.63 32.45 -17.43
CA ASP A 52 -10.30 32.79 -18.69
C ASP A 52 -9.49 32.55 -19.97
N LYS A 53 -8.26 32.01 -19.87
CA LYS A 53 -7.48 31.62 -21.04
C LYS A 53 -8.08 30.36 -21.68
N VAL A 54 -7.91 30.25 -22.99
CA VAL A 54 -8.42 29.11 -23.76
C VAL A 54 -7.30 28.13 -24.07
N LEU A 55 -7.54 26.87 -23.76
CA LEU A 55 -6.68 25.74 -24.08
C LEU A 55 -7.35 24.84 -25.10
N ARG A 56 -6.56 24.29 -26.03
CA ARG A 56 -7.05 23.30 -26.99
C ARG A 56 -6.58 21.92 -26.61
N ILE A 57 -7.52 20.99 -26.42
CA ILE A 57 -7.25 19.60 -26.08
C ILE A 57 -7.30 18.74 -27.34
N ASN A 58 -6.26 17.93 -27.56
CA ASN A 58 -6.12 16.98 -28.68
C ASN A 58 -6.39 17.56 -30.08
N ASP A 59 -6.07 18.85 -30.27
CA ASP A 59 -6.34 19.63 -31.49
C ASP A 59 -7.80 19.59 -31.97
N LYS A 60 -8.73 19.22 -31.08
CA LYS A 60 -10.13 19.01 -31.43
C LYS A 60 -11.02 20.08 -30.83
N GLU A 61 -10.88 20.34 -29.54
CA GLU A 61 -11.84 21.16 -28.80
C GLU A 61 -11.15 22.19 -27.92
N ASN A 62 -11.75 23.38 -27.86
CA ASN A 62 -11.31 24.50 -27.04
C ASN A 62 -12.05 24.47 -25.70
N TYR A 63 -11.30 24.64 -24.62
CA TYR A 63 -11.77 24.72 -23.25
C TYR A 63 -11.26 26.00 -22.61
N LYS A 64 -12.10 26.69 -21.84
CA LYS A 64 -11.74 27.90 -21.10
C LYS A 64 -11.35 27.52 -19.68
N VAL A 65 -10.23 28.04 -19.20
CA VAL A 65 -9.79 27.81 -17.82
C VAL A 65 -10.74 28.52 -16.85
N THR A 66 -11.46 27.73 -16.07
CA THR A 66 -12.50 28.21 -15.14
C THR A 66 -12.10 28.03 -13.68
N GLY A 67 -11.02 27.29 -13.40
CA GLY A 67 -10.50 27.13 -12.06
C GLY A 67 -9.11 26.50 -12.01
N VAL A 68 -8.46 26.67 -10.86
CA VAL A 68 -7.19 26.02 -10.53
C VAL A 68 -7.33 25.38 -9.15
N VAL A 69 -6.98 24.11 -9.04
CA VAL A 69 -6.92 23.36 -7.77
C VAL A 69 -5.48 23.14 -7.33
N ASN A 70 -5.30 22.95 -6.02
CA ASN A 70 -4.05 22.41 -5.50
C ASN A 70 -3.78 21.01 -6.09
N ASP A 71 -2.51 20.66 -6.25
CA ASP A 71 -2.12 19.33 -6.70
C ASP A 71 -2.66 18.28 -5.70
N PRO A 72 -3.38 17.24 -6.18
CA PRO A 72 -3.87 16.18 -5.31
C PRO A 72 -2.71 15.51 -4.55
N PRO A 73 -2.89 15.17 -3.26
CA PRO A 73 -1.82 14.55 -2.48
C PRO A 73 -1.53 13.13 -3.00
N SER A 74 -0.32 12.63 -2.78
CA SER A 74 0.12 11.33 -3.32
C SER A 74 -0.68 10.11 -2.80
N ASN A 75 -1.45 10.27 -1.72
CA ASN A 75 -2.26 9.23 -1.08
C ASN A 75 -3.74 9.26 -1.51
N THR A 76 -4.06 9.85 -2.67
CA THR A 76 -5.42 9.87 -3.24
C THR A 76 -5.55 8.92 -4.43
N GLN A 77 -6.76 8.46 -4.70
CA GLN A 77 -7.10 7.72 -5.92
C GLN A 77 -7.26 8.64 -7.14
N PHE A 78 -7.49 9.93 -6.92
CA PHE A 78 -7.73 10.91 -7.98
C PHE A 78 -6.40 11.43 -8.54
N LYS A 79 -5.90 10.78 -9.59
CA LYS A 79 -4.69 11.21 -10.30
C LYS A 79 -5.09 11.94 -11.58
N PHE A 80 -4.91 13.26 -11.59
CA PHE A 80 -5.20 14.10 -12.75
C PHE A 80 -4.31 15.34 -12.77
N ASP A 81 -4.02 15.84 -13.97
CA ASP A 81 -3.41 17.15 -14.20
C ASP A 81 -4.49 18.19 -14.54
N TYR A 82 -5.61 17.76 -15.13
CA TYR A 82 -6.77 18.61 -15.40
C TYR A 82 -8.10 17.85 -15.30
N LEU A 83 -9.18 18.60 -15.10
CA LEU A 83 -10.56 18.11 -15.10
C LEU A 83 -11.37 18.88 -16.13
N VAL A 84 -12.24 18.19 -16.86
CA VAL A 84 -13.25 18.80 -17.73
C VAL A 84 -14.63 18.24 -17.40
N SER A 85 -15.66 19.01 -17.74
CA SER A 85 -17.04 18.60 -17.51
C SER A 85 -17.43 17.42 -18.40
N ILE A 86 -18.04 16.40 -17.81
CA ILE A 86 -18.58 15.24 -18.53
C ILE A 86 -19.90 15.58 -19.25
N GLN A 87 -20.52 16.73 -18.95
CA GLN A 87 -21.82 17.13 -19.50
C GLN A 87 -21.95 17.05 -21.02
N PRO A 88 -20.96 17.43 -21.84
CA PRO A 88 -21.05 17.28 -23.30
C PRO A 88 -21.17 15.82 -23.78
N LEU A 89 -20.79 14.84 -22.96
CA LEU A 89 -20.94 13.41 -23.24
C LEU A 89 -22.33 12.89 -22.83
N ILE A 90 -22.95 13.52 -21.82
CA ILE A 90 -24.30 13.17 -21.35
C ILE A 90 -25.32 13.48 -22.46
N GLY A 91 -26.15 12.50 -22.83
CA GLY A 91 -27.14 12.65 -23.90
C GLY A 91 -26.72 12.06 -25.25
N THR A 92 -25.48 11.60 -25.40
CA THR A 92 -25.07 10.77 -26.52
C THR A 92 -25.70 9.37 -26.41
N SER A 93 -25.92 8.69 -27.53
CA SER A 93 -26.49 7.32 -27.54
C SER A 93 -25.63 6.32 -26.76
N GLU A 94 -24.34 6.58 -26.63
CA GLU A 94 -23.40 5.75 -25.85
C GLU A 94 -23.53 5.97 -24.34
N ALA A 95 -23.87 7.19 -23.89
CA ALA A 95 -24.06 7.51 -22.47
C ALA A 95 -25.44 7.10 -21.92
N ASN A 96 -26.49 7.14 -22.75
CA ASN A 96 -27.87 6.88 -22.33
C ASN A 96 -28.26 5.39 -22.39
N ASN A 97 -27.43 4.51 -21.83
CA ASN A 97 -27.69 3.07 -21.77
C ASN A 97 -27.50 2.56 -20.33
N TRP A 98 -28.53 1.94 -19.75
CA TRP A 98 -28.47 1.33 -18.41
C TRP A 98 -27.43 0.22 -18.28
N GLY A 99 -27.05 -0.42 -19.39
CA GLY A 99 -25.97 -1.39 -19.45
C GLY A 99 -24.57 -0.77 -19.49
N ASN A 100 -24.44 0.55 -19.57
CA ASN A 100 -23.14 1.21 -19.63
C ASN A 100 -22.50 1.32 -18.24
N ALA A 101 -21.48 0.50 -17.99
CA ALA A 101 -20.69 0.48 -16.76
C ALA A 101 -19.33 1.20 -16.91
N SER A 102 -19.20 2.14 -17.84
CA SER A 102 -17.92 2.81 -18.15
C SER A 102 -17.57 3.96 -17.19
N PHE A 103 -18.49 4.35 -16.31
CA PHE A 103 -18.31 5.47 -15.40
C PHE A 103 -18.19 5.00 -13.94
N ASN A 104 -17.25 5.59 -13.21
CA ASN A 104 -17.16 5.44 -11.76
C ASN A 104 -18.18 6.37 -11.10
N THR A 105 -19.22 5.79 -10.49
CA THR A 105 -20.28 6.56 -9.83
C THR A 105 -20.03 6.65 -8.34
N TYR A 106 -19.99 7.90 -7.84
CA TYR A 106 -19.85 8.18 -6.41
C TYR A 106 -21.17 8.70 -5.85
N VAL A 107 -21.50 8.28 -4.63
CA VAL A 107 -22.70 8.73 -3.93
C VAL A 107 -22.35 9.16 -2.51
N GLN A 108 -22.83 10.34 -2.11
CA GLN A 108 -22.70 10.83 -0.74
C GLN A 108 -24.00 10.57 0.01
N LEU A 109 -23.91 9.76 1.08
CA LEU A 109 -25.07 9.41 1.89
C LEU A 109 -25.36 10.50 2.93
N GLN A 110 -26.63 10.72 3.22
CA GLN A 110 -27.03 11.59 4.34
C GLN A 110 -26.60 10.98 5.68
N PRO A 111 -26.23 11.80 6.68
CA PRO A 111 -25.89 11.31 8.01
C PRO A 111 -27.00 10.43 8.61
N GLY A 112 -26.63 9.27 9.15
CA GLY A 112 -27.58 8.32 9.75
C GLY A 112 -28.21 7.32 8.77
N THR A 113 -27.90 7.38 7.48
CA THR A 113 -28.40 6.41 6.49
C THR A 113 -27.87 5.00 6.77
N ASN A 114 -28.76 4.01 6.82
CA ASN A 114 -28.37 2.61 6.88
C ASN A 114 -27.94 2.12 5.48
N VAL A 115 -26.63 1.88 5.33
CA VAL A 115 -26.02 1.43 4.07
C VAL A 115 -26.64 0.13 3.56
N ALA A 116 -26.85 -0.87 4.44
CA ALA A 116 -27.39 -2.16 4.03
C ALA A 116 -28.85 -2.06 3.55
N THR A 117 -29.64 -1.17 4.14
CA THR A 117 -31.01 -0.92 3.67
C THR A 117 -31.01 -0.25 2.30
N LEU A 118 -30.13 0.73 2.07
CA LEU A 118 -30.01 1.40 0.78
C LEU A 118 -29.48 0.46 -0.31
N ASP A 119 -28.46 -0.34 0.01
CA ASP A 119 -27.86 -1.32 -0.89
C ASP A 119 -28.91 -2.30 -1.43
N ASN A 120 -29.77 -2.82 -0.55
CA ASN A 120 -30.89 -3.68 -0.94
C ASN A 120 -31.92 -2.98 -1.84
N LYS A 121 -32.14 -1.67 -1.68
CA LYS A 121 -33.06 -0.90 -2.54
C LYS A 121 -32.49 -0.69 -3.93
N ILE A 122 -31.18 -0.45 -4.04
CA ILE A 122 -30.55 -0.12 -5.33
C ILE A 122 -30.17 -1.35 -6.16
N LYS A 123 -30.05 -2.52 -5.51
CA LYS A 123 -29.55 -3.76 -6.12
C LYS A 123 -30.24 -4.14 -7.44
N ASN A 124 -31.54 -3.87 -7.56
CA ASN A 124 -32.33 -4.25 -8.74
C ASN A 124 -32.58 -3.09 -9.72
N ILE A 125 -32.09 -1.88 -9.47
CA ILE A 125 -32.39 -0.70 -10.29
C ILE A 125 -32.09 -0.93 -11.77
N LEU A 126 -30.96 -1.59 -12.07
CA LEU A 126 -30.58 -1.89 -13.46
C LEU A 126 -31.55 -2.87 -14.12
N ARG A 127 -31.94 -3.94 -13.42
CA ARG A 127 -32.88 -4.95 -13.91
C ARG A 127 -34.28 -4.40 -14.09
N ASP A 128 -34.69 -3.47 -13.22
CA ASP A 128 -36.01 -2.84 -13.28
C ASP A 128 -36.14 -1.92 -14.52
N HIS A 129 -35.04 -1.38 -15.04
CA HIS A 129 -35.02 -0.57 -16.26
C HIS A 129 -34.69 -1.37 -17.53
N ASP A 130 -33.83 -2.39 -17.44
CA ASP A 130 -33.50 -3.29 -18.54
C ASP A 130 -33.46 -4.75 -18.03
N PRO A 131 -34.51 -5.55 -18.29
CA PRO A 131 -34.58 -6.95 -17.87
C PRO A 131 -33.47 -7.84 -18.44
N GLY A 132 -32.76 -7.41 -19.49
CA GLY A 132 -31.61 -8.11 -20.06
C GLY A 132 -30.32 -7.98 -19.23
N LEU A 133 -30.28 -7.08 -18.24
CA LEU A 133 -29.13 -6.89 -17.38
C LEU A 133 -29.16 -7.85 -16.18
N HIS A 134 -28.12 -8.67 -16.08
CA HIS A 134 -27.99 -9.68 -15.02
C HIS A 134 -26.97 -9.34 -13.93
N PHE A 135 -26.36 -8.15 -13.98
CA PHE A 135 -25.46 -7.66 -12.94
C PHE A 135 -26.15 -6.65 -12.03
N GLY A 136 -25.80 -6.68 -10.75
CA GLY A 136 -26.34 -5.75 -9.74
C GLY A 136 -25.32 -4.68 -9.38
N ILE A 137 -25.82 -3.53 -8.94
CA ILE A 137 -25.01 -2.48 -8.33
C ILE A 137 -25.03 -2.61 -6.80
N PHE A 138 -23.95 -2.19 -6.17
CA PHE A 138 -23.81 -2.20 -4.72
C PHE A 138 -22.97 -1.01 -4.26
N LEU A 139 -23.16 -0.61 -3.00
CA LEU A 139 -22.41 0.46 -2.35
C LEU A 139 -21.09 -0.07 -1.79
N HIS A 140 -19.99 0.55 -2.18
CA HIS A 140 -18.66 0.28 -1.61
C HIS A 140 -18.15 1.48 -0.80
N PRO A 141 -18.01 1.37 0.53
CA PRO A 141 -17.56 2.47 1.37
C PRO A 141 -16.17 2.99 1.00
N SER A 142 -15.98 4.32 1.02
CA SER A 142 -14.72 4.96 0.64
C SER A 142 -13.51 4.56 1.49
N ALA A 143 -13.73 4.29 2.78
CA ALA A 143 -12.70 3.77 3.67
C ALA A 143 -12.10 2.41 3.23
N LYS A 144 -12.77 1.68 2.33
CA LYS A 144 -12.36 0.36 1.85
C LYS A 144 -11.83 0.36 0.42
N TRP A 145 -11.90 1.48 -0.31
CA TRP A 145 -11.53 1.54 -1.73
C TRP A 145 -10.10 1.06 -1.99
N HIS A 146 -9.15 1.46 -1.15
CA HIS A 146 -7.74 1.09 -1.32
C HIS A 146 -7.43 -0.38 -0.97
N LEU A 147 -7.93 -0.86 0.17
CA LEU A 147 -7.58 -2.18 0.68
C LEU A 147 -8.42 -3.32 0.08
N ASN A 148 -9.67 -3.02 -0.29
CA ASN A 148 -10.65 -3.97 -0.79
C ASN A 148 -11.14 -3.54 -2.18
N SER A 149 -10.26 -3.59 -3.18
CA SER A 149 -10.54 -3.18 -4.55
C SER A 149 -10.97 -4.32 -5.48
N ARG A 150 -10.77 -5.59 -5.09
CA ARG A 150 -11.10 -6.75 -5.92
C ARG A 150 -12.46 -7.33 -5.55
N PHE A 151 -13.31 -7.48 -6.57
CA PHE A 151 -14.67 -8.00 -6.43
C PHE A 151 -14.88 -9.24 -7.29
N GLU A 152 -15.57 -10.24 -6.74
CA GLU A 152 -16.10 -11.38 -7.47
C GLU A 152 -17.58 -11.52 -7.11
N ASN A 153 -18.46 -11.49 -8.12
CA ASN A 153 -19.92 -11.57 -7.96
C ASN A 153 -20.50 -10.54 -6.96
N GLY A 154 -19.94 -9.32 -6.92
CA GLY A 154 -20.38 -8.25 -6.02
C GLY A 154 -19.91 -8.39 -4.57
N VAL A 155 -19.01 -9.33 -4.27
CA VAL A 155 -18.38 -9.49 -2.96
C VAL A 155 -16.92 -9.06 -3.05
N ALA A 156 -16.49 -8.20 -2.12
CA ALA A 156 -15.09 -7.83 -2.00
C ALA A 156 -14.27 -9.05 -1.53
N VAL A 157 -13.57 -9.69 -2.47
CA VAL A 157 -12.79 -10.91 -2.21
C VAL A 157 -11.33 -10.62 -1.90
N GLY A 158 -10.83 -9.43 -2.26
CA GLY A 158 -9.41 -9.12 -2.10
C GLY A 158 -9.04 -7.68 -2.43
N GLY A 159 -7.78 -7.48 -2.78
CA GLY A 159 -7.18 -6.18 -3.06
C GLY A 159 -5.84 -6.03 -2.35
N ALA A 160 -5.41 -4.80 -2.09
CA ALA A 160 -4.15 -4.52 -1.41
C ALA A 160 -4.07 -5.08 0.03
N ILE A 161 -5.21 -5.47 0.62
CA ILE A 161 -5.25 -6.13 1.94
C ILE A 161 -4.46 -7.44 1.99
N GLU A 162 -4.38 -8.17 0.88
CA GLU A 162 -3.62 -9.43 0.81
C GLU A 162 -2.13 -9.17 0.99
N THR A 163 -1.59 -8.18 0.29
CA THR A 163 -0.21 -7.73 0.43
C THR A 163 0.08 -7.29 1.86
N VAL A 164 -0.82 -6.51 2.48
CA VAL A 164 -0.66 -6.08 3.89
C VAL A 164 -0.64 -7.29 4.83
N ARG A 165 -1.52 -8.28 4.64
CA ARG A 165 -1.56 -9.50 5.47
C ARG A 165 -0.29 -10.32 5.33
N ILE A 166 0.23 -10.48 4.12
CA ILE A 166 1.49 -11.20 3.86
C ILE A 166 2.66 -10.47 4.53
N LEU A 167 2.77 -9.15 4.36
CA LEU A 167 3.82 -8.34 4.99
C LEU A 167 3.75 -8.40 6.52
N LEU A 168 2.56 -8.35 7.11
CA LEU A 168 2.38 -8.52 8.56
C LEU A 168 2.78 -9.93 9.02
N GLY A 169 2.45 -10.96 8.24
CA GLY A 169 2.90 -12.33 8.51
C GLY A 169 4.42 -12.47 8.52
N ILE A 170 5.08 -11.90 7.50
CA ILE A 170 6.55 -11.89 7.41
C ILE A 170 7.17 -11.11 8.58
N ALA A 171 6.64 -9.93 8.90
CA ALA A 171 7.10 -9.13 10.05
C ALA A 171 6.96 -9.91 11.37
N GLY A 172 5.86 -10.63 11.56
CA GLY A 172 5.65 -11.51 12.72
C GLY A 172 6.66 -12.65 12.80
N LEU A 173 6.99 -13.30 11.68
CA LEU A 173 8.00 -14.36 11.62
C LEU A 173 9.41 -13.83 11.94
N ILE A 174 9.78 -12.66 11.40
CA ILE A 174 11.06 -12.01 11.68
C ILE A 174 11.16 -11.66 13.17
N LEU A 175 10.08 -11.10 13.75
CA LEU A 175 10.02 -10.79 15.18
C LEU A 175 10.17 -12.04 16.04
N LEU A 176 9.48 -13.13 15.67
CA LEU A 176 9.57 -14.41 16.37
C LEU A 176 11.02 -14.93 16.37
N VAL A 177 11.68 -14.94 15.20
CA VAL A 177 13.09 -15.35 15.06
C VAL A 177 14.00 -14.48 15.93
N ALA A 178 13.79 -13.17 15.95
CA ALA A 178 14.57 -12.25 16.77
C ALA A 178 14.39 -12.51 18.27
N CYS A 179 13.15 -12.73 18.72
CA CYS A 179 12.87 -13.05 20.13
C CYS A 179 13.47 -14.38 20.55
N ILE A 180 13.36 -15.42 19.72
CA ILE A 180 13.97 -16.73 19.99
C ILE A 180 15.50 -16.60 20.06
N ASN A 181 16.10 -15.82 19.17
CA ASN A 181 17.53 -15.58 19.18
C ASN A 181 17.98 -14.91 20.50
N PHE A 182 17.24 -13.89 20.95
CA PHE A 182 17.50 -13.24 22.25
C PHE A 182 17.38 -14.23 23.41
N MET A 183 16.32 -15.04 23.44
CA MET A 183 16.13 -16.09 24.45
C MET A 183 17.30 -17.07 24.45
N ASN A 184 17.76 -17.50 23.26
CA ASN A 184 18.87 -18.44 23.10
C ASN A 184 20.19 -17.87 23.62
N LEU A 185 20.47 -16.60 23.30
CA LEU A 185 21.66 -15.89 23.78
C LEU A 185 21.63 -15.74 25.31
N SER A 186 20.50 -15.29 25.86
CA SER A 186 20.32 -15.18 27.31
C SER A 186 20.40 -16.54 28.01
N THR A 187 19.92 -17.59 27.37
CA THR A 187 19.98 -18.96 27.91
C THR A 187 21.40 -19.53 27.84
N ALA A 188 22.19 -19.20 26.82
CA ALA A 188 23.60 -19.59 26.76
C ALA A 188 24.42 -19.00 27.92
N GLN A 189 24.04 -17.81 28.40
CA GLN A 189 24.65 -17.18 29.58
C GLN A 189 24.10 -17.69 30.93
N SER A 190 23.20 -18.70 30.91
CA SER A 190 22.53 -19.20 32.12
C SER A 190 23.46 -19.78 33.17
N GLU A 191 24.63 -20.29 32.79
CA GLU A 191 25.56 -20.88 33.76
C GLU A 191 26.16 -19.80 34.68
N LYS A 192 26.63 -18.68 34.10
CA LYS A 192 27.14 -17.53 34.85
C LYS A 192 26.01 -16.86 35.64
N ARG A 193 24.90 -16.52 34.96
CA ARG A 193 23.73 -15.87 35.57
C ARG A 193 23.06 -16.77 36.63
N GLY A 194 23.11 -18.08 36.45
CA GLY A 194 22.56 -19.06 37.39
C GLY A 194 23.26 -19.04 38.74
N LYS A 195 24.60 -18.95 38.76
CA LYS A 195 25.38 -18.79 40.01
C LYS A 195 24.98 -17.51 40.75
N GLU A 196 24.83 -16.40 40.04
CA GLU A 196 24.40 -15.12 40.61
C GLU A 196 22.98 -15.18 41.20
N VAL A 197 22.06 -15.86 40.52
CA VAL A 197 20.67 -16.07 40.99
C VAL A 197 20.67 -17.01 42.21
N GLY A 198 21.52 -18.03 42.21
CA GLY A 198 21.70 -18.95 43.32
C GLY A 198 22.14 -18.23 44.60
N VAL A 199 23.15 -17.36 44.50
CA VAL A 199 23.62 -16.53 45.62
C VAL A 199 22.50 -15.61 46.13
N ARG A 200 21.80 -14.91 45.22
CA ARG A 200 20.69 -14.01 45.59
C ARG A 200 19.55 -14.72 46.32
N LYS A 201 19.18 -15.93 45.90
CA LYS A 201 18.15 -16.73 46.59
C LYS A 201 18.59 -17.18 47.97
N VAL A 202 19.86 -17.50 48.17
CA VAL A 202 20.40 -17.86 49.49
C VAL A 202 20.36 -16.66 50.44
N ILE A 203 20.56 -15.44 49.91
CA ILE A 203 20.44 -14.18 50.65
C ILE A 203 18.96 -13.77 50.88
N GLY A 204 17.99 -14.54 50.38
CA GLY A 204 16.56 -14.34 50.66
C GLY A 204 15.76 -13.69 49.52
N ALA A 205 16.33 -13.53 48.33
CA ALA A 205 15.57 -13.02 47.18
C ALA A 205 14.45 -14.00 46.78
N ASN A 206 13.20 -13.52 46.77
CA ASN A 206 12.07 -14.31 46.31
C ASN A 206 12.09 -14.49 44.78
N ARG A 207 11.38 -15.51 44.29
CA ARG A 207 11.32 -15.84 42.85
C ARG A 207 10.81 -14.66 42.00
N PHE A 208 9.85 -13.92 42.53
CA PHE A 208 9.22 -12.80 41.84
C PHE A 208 10.18 -11.62 41.61
N ALA A 209 11.04 -11.31 42.58
CA ALA A 209 12.06 -10.27 42.46
C ALA A 209 13.04 -10.57 41.31
N ILE A 210 13.43 -11.84 41.15
CA ILE A 210 14.31 -12.29 40.07
C ILE A 210 13.61 -12.19 38.71
N ILE A 211 12.34 -12.61 38.63
CA ILE A 211 11.54 -12.49 37.40
C ILE A 211 11.40 -11.01 37.01
N LYS A 212 11.02 -10.15 37.95
CA LYS A 212 10.88 -8.71 37.73
C LYS A 212 12.18 -8.11 37.21
N GLN A 213 13.31 -8.46 37.81
CA GLN A 213 14.62 -7.97 37.36
C GLN A 213 14.93 -8.34 35.91
N PHE A 214 14.77 -9.62 35.53
CA PHE A 214 15.06 -10.07 34.16
C PHE A 214 14.10 -9.47 33.12
N LEU A 215 12.81 -9.32 33.47
CA LEU A 215 11.85 -8.64 32.60
C LEU A 215 12.21 -7.16 32.43
N THR A 216 12.57 -6.45 33.50
CA THR A 216 13.02 -5.05 33.41
C THR A 216 14.30 -4.91 32.59
N GLU A 217 15.29 -5.82 32.76
CA GLU A 217 16.51 -5.83 31.93
C GLU A 217 16.15 -6.01 30.44
N SER A 218 15.25 -6.94 30.13
CA SER A 218 14.81 -7.20 28.76
C SER A 218 14.08 -6.00 28.16
N ILE A 219 13.17 -5.38 28.91
CA ILE A 219 12.43 -4.18 28.48
C ILE A 219 13.39 -2.99 28.26
N LEU A 220 14.40 -2.82 29.12
CA LEU A 220 15.38 -1.75 28.97
C LEU A 220 16.19 -1.93 27.68
N ILE A 221 16.65 -3.16 27.41
CA ILE A 221 17.36 -3.48 26.17
C ILE A 221 16.47 -3.24 24.95
N THR A 222 15.22 -3.73 24.95
CA THR A 222 14.32 -3.52 23.81
C THR A 222 13.94 -2.06 23.62
N THR A 223 13.85 -1.27 24.69
CA THR A 223 13.64 0.18 24.61
C THR A 223 14.81 0.87 23.92
N LEU A 224 16.04 0.55 24.33
CA LEU A 224 17.24 1.10 23.69
C LEU A 224 17.33 0.70 22.21
N SER A 225 17.05 -0.57 21.90
CA SER A 225 16.97 -1.03 20.51
C SER A 225 15.86 -0.33 19.72
N GLY A 226 14.71 -0.05 20.33
CA GLY A 226 13.62 0.69 19.71
C GLY A 226 14.01 2.12 19.34
N VAL A 227 14.72 2.82 20.22
CA VAL A 227 15.27 4.16 19.92
C VAL A 227 16.26 4.08 18.76
N MET A 228 17.18 3.10 18.77
CA MET A 228 18.12 2.89 17.67
C MET A 228 17.40 2.57 16.35
N ALA A 229 16.32 1.79 16.39
CA ALA A 229 15.53 1.46 15.21
C ALA A 229 14.89 2.70 14.58
N VAL A 230 14.32 3.62 15.39
CA VAL A 230 13.76 4.89 14.87
C VAL A 230 14.83 5.73 14.18
N VAL A 231 16.03 5.83 14.77
CA VAL A 231 17.17 6.55 14.17
C VAL A 231 17.56 5.90 12.84
N LEU A 232 17.67 4.58 12.81
CA LEU A 232 18.07 3.84 11.61
C LEU A 232 17.04 4.02 10.49
N VAL A 233 15.74 3.92 10.80
CA VAL A 233 14.67 4.18 9.82
C VAL A 233 14.75 5.61 9.28
N GLN A 234 14.96 6.62 10.14
CA GLN A 234 15.06 8.01 9.68
C GLN A 234 16.26 8.24 8.74
N LEU A 235 17.36 7.52 8.94
CA LEU A 235 18.54 7.61 8.08
C LEU A 235 18.36 6.88 6.74
N THR A 236 17.61 5.78 6.71
CA THR A 236 17.41 4.98 5.49
C THR A 236 16.21 5.41 4.67
N LEU A 237 15.24 6.12 5.25
CA LEU A 237 14.01 6.57 4.59
C LEU A 237 14.25 7.40 3.31
N PRO A 238 15.21 8.36 3.27
CA PRO A 238 15.45 9.13 2.04
C PRO A 238 15.95 8.26 0.89
N ALA A 239 16.87 7.33 1.17
CA ALA A 239 17.38 6.40 0.17
C ALA A 239 16.27 5.46 -0.32
N PHE A 240 15.40 5.01 0.59
CA PHE A 240 14.24 4.20 0.25
C PHE A 240 13.25 4.96 -0.65
N ASN A 241 12.95 6.22 -0.33
CA ASN A 241 12.08 7.08 -1.15
C ASN A 241 12.66 7.31 -2.55
N GLN A 242 13.97 7.50 -2.66
CA GLN A 242 14.65 7.66 -3.94
C GLN A 242 14.59 6.37 -4.79
N LEU A 243 14.83 5.21 -4.16
CA LEU A 243 14.80 3.92 -4.85
C LEU A 243 13.40 3.54 -5.32
N THR A 244 12.36 3.88 -4.55
CA THR A 244 10.98 3.48 -4.83
C THR A 244 10.18 4.54 -5.58
N GLY A 245 10.67 5.78 -5.66
CA GLY A 245 9.94 6.91 -6.23
C GLY A 245 8.72 7.34 -5.40
N VAL A 246 8.66 6.94 -4.12
CA VAL A 246 7.53 7.21 -3.22
C VAL A 246 7.95 8.24 -2.18
N ASN A 247 7.04 9.13 -1.79
CA ASN A 247 7.27 10.10 -0.71
C ASN A 247 6.71 9.58 0.61
N LEU A 248 7.45 8.68 1.28
CA LEU A 248 7.09 8.25 2.63
C LEU A 248 7.66 9.22 3.66
N ALA A 249 6.82 9.63 4.61
CA ALA A 249 7.20 10.46 5.75
C ALA A 249 6.57 9.90 7.03
N ILE A 250 7.34 9.93 8.12
CA ILE A 250 6.85 9.51 9.43
C ILE A 250 6.19 10.70 10.11
N ASN A 251 4.91 10.56 10.45
CA ASN A 251 4.20 11.56 11.23
C ASN A 251 4.52 11.41 12.73
N TYR A 252 5.62 12.01 13.18
CA TYR A 252 6.02 12.04 14.58
C TYR A 252 5.04 12.81 15.50
N GLY A 253 4.14 13.62 14.93
CA GLY A 253 3.10 14.32 15.67
C GLY A 253 1.90 13.45 16.03
N SER A 254 1.77 12.24 15.46
CA SER A 254 0.64 11.35 15.73
C SER A 254 0.82 10.60 17.06
N PRO A 255 -0.09 10.78 18.05
CA PRO A 255 -0.03 10.04 19.31
C PRO A 255 -0.16 8.52 19.13
N TYR A 256 -0.89 8.09 18.09
CA TYR A 256 -1.09 6.67 17.78
C TYR A 256 0.23 5.96 17.45
N LEU A 257 1.16 6.64 16.77
CA LEU A 257 2.47 6.09 16.44
C LEU A 257 3.25 5.75 17.70
N TRP A 258 3.30 6.69 18.65
CA TRP A 258 4.03 6.51 19.91
C TRP A 258 3.37 5.46 20.81
N LEU A 259 2.04 5.45 20.90
CA LEU A 259 1.30 4.42 21.64
C LEU A 259 1.55 3.02 21.07
N ALA A 260 1.46 2.86 19.74
CA ALA A 260 1.75 1.61 19.07
C ALA A 260 3.22 1.19 19.25
N GLY A 261 4.16 2.13 19.13
CA GLY A 261 5.59 1.89 19.33
C GLY A 261 5.94 1.44 20.75
N ILE A 262 5.41 2.12 21.77
CA ILE A 262 5.58 1.73 23.17
C ILE A 262 4.96 0.35 23.42
N GLY A 263 3.73 0.12 22.92
CA GLY A 263 3.08 -1.19 23.00
C GLY A 263 3.92 -2.29 22.37
N PHE A 264 4.52 -2.03 21.21
CA PHE A 264 5.37 -2.98 20.50
C PHE A 264 6.69 -3.27 21.24
N ILE A 265 7.34 -2.26 21.81
CA ILE A 265 8.57 -2.42 22.62
C ILE A 265 8.29 -3.26 23.87
N LEU A 266 7.18 -2.97 24.57
CA LEU A 266 6.77 -3.71 25.76
C LEU A 266 6.43 -5.16 25.41
N PHE A 267 5.62 -5.36 24.37
CA PHE A 267 5.26 -6.69 23.89
C PHE A 267 6.51 -7.52 23.55
N THR A 268 7.44 -6.94 22.79
CA THR A 268 8.69 -7.61 22.39
C THR A 268 9.58 -7.90 23.58
N GLY A 269 9.76 -6.96 24.50
CA GLY A 269 10.58 -7.12 25.70
C GLY A 269 10.04 -8.19 26.65
N LEU A 270 8.71 -8.23 26.84
CA LEU A 270 8.05 -9.27 27.63
C LEU A 270 8.16 -10.63 26.95
N LEU A 271 7.92 -10.69 25.64
CA LEU A 271 7.99 -11.93 24.89
C LEU A 271 9.41 -12.49 24.94
N ALA A 272 10.43 -11.72 24.57
CA ALA A 272 11.83 -12.12 24.57
C ALA A 272 12.39 -12.43 25.98
N GLY A 273 11.99 -11.66 27.00
CA GLY A 273 12.43 -11.82 28.38
C GLY A 273 11.73 -12.94 29.16
N SER A 274 10.57 -13.41 28.68
CA SER A 274 9.74 -14.40 29.39
C SER A 274 10.51 -15.69 29.69
N TYR A 275 11.11 -16.32 28.68
CA TYR A 275 11.75 -17.62 28.82
C TYR A 275 12.95 -17.59 29.80
N PRO A 276 13.94 -16.67 29.68
CA PRO A 276 15.01 -16.54 30.66
C PRO A 276 14.50 -16.25 32.08
N ALA A 277 13.50 -15.36 32.22
CA ALA A 277 12.97 -14.99 33.52
C ALA A 277 12.32 -16.19 34.23
N PHE A 278 11.48 -16.98 33.55
CA PHE A 278 10.84 -18.15 34.16
C PHE A 278 11.80 -19.32 34.36
N TYR A 279 12.69 -19.57 33.40
CA TYR A 279 13.65 -20.67 33.45
C TYR A 279 14.71 -20.45 34.55
N LEU A 280 15.40 -19.31 34.55
CA LEU A 280 16.46 -19.01 35.53
C LEU A 280 15.90 -18.83 36.94
N SER A 281 14.72 -18.22 37.09
CA SER A 281 14.08 -18.07 38.39
C SER A 281 13.63 -19.40 39.01
N SER A 282 13.60 -20.50 38.25
CA SER A 282 13.25 -21.83 38.77
C SER A 282 14.43 -22.59 39.41
N PHE A 283 15.66 -22.10 39.25
CA PHE A 283 16.85 -22.81 39.70
C PHE A 283 16.93 -22.98 41.23
N ARG A 284 17.26 -24.21 41.66
CA ARG A 284 17.44 -24.54 43.09
C ARG A 284 18.90 -24.24 43.49
N PRO A 285 19.14 -23.38 44.51
CA PRO A 285 20.49 -22.95 44.90
C PRO A 285 21.45 -24.10 45.18
N VAL A 286 20.96 -25.17 45.83
CA VAL A 286 21.75 -26.35 46.20
C VAL A 286 22.33 -27.08 44.98
N LYS A 287 21.59 -27.13 43.86
CA LYS A 287 22.07 -27.77 42.62
C LYS A 287 23.11 -26.91 41.89
N VAL A 288 22.88 -25.59 41.86
CA VAL A 288 23.74 -24.63 41.15
C VAL A 288 25.09 -24.46 41.85
N LEU A 289 25.12 -24.36 43.18
CA LEU A 289 26.34 -24.10 43.94
C LEU A 289 27.23 -25.34 44.11
N LYS A 290 26.66 -26.54 44.13
CA LYS A 290 27.44 -27.80 44.18
C LYS A 290 27.95 -28.27 42.82
N GLY A 291 27.67 -27.56 41.72
CA GLY A 291 28.07 -27.97 40.37
C GLY A 291 27.45 -29.30 39.92
N LEU A 292 26.40 -29.79 40.61
CA LEU A 292 25.75 -31.07 40.35
C LEU A 292 24.78 -30.99 39.16
N PHE A 293 25.23 -30.41 38.04
CA PHE A 293 24.54 -30.47 36.75
C PHE A 293 24.75 -31.84 36.10
N LYS A 294 24.44 -32.92 36.82
CA LYS A 294 24.13 -34.20 36.18
C LYS A 294 22.62 -34.28 36.05
N ASP A 295 22.05 -33.46 35.17
CA ASP A 295 20.67 -33.68 34.77
C ASP A 295 20.64 -34.93 33.90
N LYS A 296 19.75 -35.87 34.27
CA LYS A 296 19.38 -37.02 33.42
C LYS A 296 19.18 -36.50 32.00
N ALA A 297 19.84 -37.11 31.02
CA ALA A 297 19.78 -36.71 29.62
C ALA A 297 18.33 -36.66 29.12
N GLN A 298 17.66 -35.53 29.30
CA GLN A 298 16.38 -35.26 28.66
C GLN A 298 16.70 -35.09 27.17
N PHE A 299 16.23 -36.05 26.37
CA PHE A 299 16.56 -36.14 24.94
C PHE A 299 16.24 -34.82 24.19
N ILE A 300 15.23 -34.08 24.68
CA ILE A 300 14.78 -32.79 24.14
C ILE A 300 14.82 -31.74 25.26
N SER A 301 15.64 -30.70 25.10
CA SER A 301 15.62 -29.51 25.95
C SER A 301 14.79 -28.41 25.29
N PRO A 302 14.09 -27.54 26.04
CA PRO A 302 13.28 -26.49 25.42
C PRO A 302 14.13 -25.51 24.59
N ARG A 303 15.41 -25.31 24.94
CA ARG A 303 16.38 -24.59 24.11
C ARG A 303 16.60 -25.25 22.74
N LYS A 304 16.75 -26.58 22.69
CA LYS A 304 16.91 -27.29 21.40
C LYS A 304 15.68 -27.09 20.52
N VAL A 305 14.47 -27.15 21.10
CA VAL A 305 13.22 -26.88 20.35
C VAL A 305 13.22 -25.45 19.79
N LEU A 306 13.50 -24.44 20.63
CA LEU A 306 13.58 -23.05 20.21
C LEU A 306 14.60 -22.84 19.07
N VAL A 307 15.81 -23.39 19.20
CA VAL A 307 16.85 -23.29 18.16
C VAL A 307 16.41 -23.95 16.86
N VAL A 308 15.83 -25.16 16.91
CA VAL A 308 15.34 -25.85 15.71
C VAL A 308 14.24 -25.04 15.04
N THR A 309 13.24 -24.55 15.80
CA THR A 309 12.18 -23.68 15.26
C THR A 309 12.74 -22.42 14.59
N GLN A 310 13.72 -21.76 15.21
CA GLN A 310 14.38 -20.56 14.65
C GLN A 310 15.01 -20.87 13.29
N PHE A 311 15.82 -21.93 13.21
CA PHE A 311 16.49 -22.30 11.96
C PHE A 311 15.49 -22.77 10.90
N THR A 312 14.45 -23.52 11.27
CA THR A 312 13.38 -23.92 10.35
C THR A 312 12.69 -22.70 9.74
N VAL A 313 12.28 -21.72 10.56
CA VAL A 313 11.64 -20.50 10.05
C VAL A 313 12.58 -19.71 9.15
N ALA A 314 13.85 -19.57 9.52
CA ALA A 314 14.85 -18.86 8.70
C ALA A 314 15.08 -19.55 7.35
N ILE A 315 15.22 -20.89 7.34
CA ILE A 315 15.39 -21.68 6.10
C ILE A 315 14.16 -21.51 5.20
N VAL A 316 12.95 -21.58 5.75
CA VAL A 316 11.71 -21.37 4.98
C VAL A 316 11.69 -19.99 4.35
N LEU A 317 12.02 -18.93 5.09
CA LEU A 317 12.05 -17.56 4.56
C LEU A 317 13.10 -17.39 3.43
N ILE A 318 14.27 -18.01 3.57
CA ILE A 318 15.32 -17.98 2.53
C ILE A 318 14.81 -18.68 1.27
N ILE A 319 14.25 -19.89 1.40
CA ILE A 319 13.70 -20.65 0.27
C ILE A 319 12.57 -19.87 -0.40
N SER A 320 11.63 -19.30 0.36
CA SER A 320 10.54 -18.48 -0.18
C SER A 320 11.07 -17.27 -0.95
N THR A 321 12.09 -16.59 -0.43
CA THR A 321 12.71 -15.44 -1.11
C THR A 321 13.36 -15.85 -2.43
N ILE A 322 14.09 -16.97 -2.44
CA ILE A 322 14.71 -17.51 -3.67
C ILE A 322 13.64 -17.87 -4.70
N ILE A 323 12.55 -18.53 -4.29
CA ILE A 323 11.45 -18.88 -5.19
C ILE A 323 10.80 -17.62 -5.75
N ILE A 324 10.51 -16.61 -4.92
CA ILE A 324 9.93 -15.34 -5.39
C ILE A 324 10.86 -14.67 -6.41
N TYR A 325 12.16 -14.62 -6.12
CA TYR A 325 13.16 -14.07 -7.04
C TYR A 325 13.17 -14.82 -8.38
N GLN A 326 13.20 -16.16 -8.35
CA GLN A 326 13.14 -16.99 -9.56
C GLN A 326 11.84 -16.80 -10.33
N GLN A 327 10.71 -16.61 -9.66
CA GLN A 327 9.42 -16.34 -10.30
C GLN A 327 9.42 -14.96 -10.97
N ILE A 328 9.97 -13.93 -10.32
CA ILE A 328 10.13 -12.61 -10.91
C ILE A 328 11.02 -12.69 -12.16
N GLU A 329 12.15 -13.38 -12.08
CA GLU A 329 13.05 -13.58 -13.22
C GLU A 329 12.36 -14.36 -14.35
N HIS A 330 11.59 -15.39 -14.03
CA HIS A 330 10.83 -16.16 -15.01
C HIS A 330 9.76 -15.33 -15.72
N VAL A 331 9.03 -14.49 -14.98
CA VAL A 331 8.03 -13.57 -15.56
C VAL A 331 8.69 -12.48 -16.39
N GLN A 332 9.83 -11.94 -15.96
CA GLN A 332 10.55 -10.90 -16.70
C GLN A 332 11.24 -11.43 -17.97
N SER A 333 11.72 -12.68 -17.94
CA SER A 333 12.35 -13.35 -19.10
C SER A 333 11.35 -13.98 -20.06
N ARG A 334 10.06 -13.98 -19.71
CA ARG A 334 8.99 -14.43 -20.61
C ARG A 334 8.97 -13.55 -21.86
N ASP A 335 9.04 -14.18 -23.02
CA ASP A 335 8.87 -13.49 -24.29
C ASP A 335 7.46 -12.90 -24.36
N ASN A 336 7.38 -11.57 -24.34
CA ASN A 336 6.13 -10.82 -24.42
C ASN A 336 5.66 -10.63 -25.88
N GLY A 337 6.39 -11.18 -26.86
CA GLY A 337 6.14 -10.99 -28.29
C GLY A 337 6.58 -9.63 -28.82
N TYR A 338 7.22 -8.80 -27.99
CA TYR A 338 7.78 -7.50 -28.34
C TYR A 338 8.98 -7.16 -27.45
N VAL A 339 9.93 -6.38 -27.98
CA VAL A 339 11.11 -5.91 -27.24
C VAL A 339 10.81 -4.56 -26.60
N ARG A 340 10.67 -4.52 -25.26
CA ARG A 340 10.34 -3.30 -24.49
C ARG A 340 11.25 -2.11 -24.82
N ASN A 341 12.55 -2.34 -25.06
CA ASN A 341 13.53 -1.28 -25.31
C ASN A 341 13.39 -0.60 -26.69
N ASN A 342 12.64 -1.19 -27.63
CA ASN A 342 12.43 -0.66 -28.98
C ASN A 342 10.94 -0.41 -29.27
N LEU A 343 10.12 -0.31 -28.23
CA LEU A 343 8.70 -0.03 -28.36
C LEU A 343 8.49 1.49 -28.35
N VAL A 344 7.90 2.00 -29.43
CA VAL A 344 7.44 3.39 -29.50
C VAL A 344 5.93 3.38 -29.46
N GLU A 345 5.38 3.97 -28.42
CA GLU A 345 3.94 4.16 -28.28
C GLU A 345 3.59 5.64 -28.51
N HIS A 346 2.56 5.87 -29.33
CA HIS A 346 2.05 7.22 -29.56
C HIS A 346 0.52 7.20 -29.47
N PRO A 347 -0.09 8.07 -28.64
CA PRO A 347 -1.54 8.21 -28.60
C PRO A 347 -2.10 8.56 -29.98
N VAL A 348 -3.07 7.80 -30.46
CA VAL A 348 -3.70 8.05 -31.76
C VAL A 348 -4.68 9.21 -31.62
N ASN A 349 -4.20 10.44 -31.81
CA ASN A 349 -4.99 11.66 -31.61
C ASN A 349 -5.54 12.23 -32.92
N GLY A 350 -6.81 12.65 -32.92
CA GLY A 350 -7.40 13.43 -34.01
C GLY A 350 -7.30 12.77 -35.38
N ALA A 351 -6.62 13.43 -36.33
CA ALA A 351 -6.51 13.00 -37.73
C ALA A 351 -5.69 11.71 -37.92
N LEU A 352 -4.78 11.38 -37.00
CA LEU A 352 -3.98 10.14 -37.03
C LEU A 352 -4.85 8.88 -37.05
N ASN A 353 -6.04 8.95 -36.44
CA ASN A 353 -6.96 7.81 -36.41
C ASN A 353 -7.48 7.46 -37.81
N LYS A 354 -7.71 8.46 -38.66
CA LYS A 354 -8.21 8.29 -40.04
C LYS A 354 -7.12 7.90 -41.02
N SER A 355 -5.88 8.27 -40.74
CA SER A 355 -4.71 8.01 -41.60
C SER A 355 -3.82 6.87 -41.09
N TYR A 356 -4.33 6.03 -40.18
CA TYR A 356 -3.55 4.95 -39.57
C TYR A 356 -2.93 4.01 -40.60
N ASP A 357 -3.68 3.57 -41.62
CA ASP A 357 -3.16 2.64 -42.63
C ASP A 357 -2.05 3.27 -43.47
N ALA A 358 -2.17 4.57 -43.80
CA ALA A 358 -1.13 5.29 -44.51
C ALA A 358 0.14 5.42 -43.68
N LEU A 359 0.00 5.81 -42.40
CA LEU A 359 1.12 5.91 -41.47
C LEU A 359 1.79 4.55 -41.23
N LYS A 360 0.99 3.49 -41.02
CA LYS A 360 1.49 2.13 -40.86
C LYS A 360 2.31 1.71 -42.07
N ASN A 361 1.79 1.91 -43.28
CA ASN A 361 2.49 1.53 -44.49
C ASN A 361 3.78 2.33 -44.69
N ASP A 362 3.80 3.61 -44.35
CA ASP A 362 4.99 4.47 -44.45
C ASP A 362 6.07 4.09 -43.42
N LEU A 363 5.68 3.77 -42.18
CA LEU A 363 6.59 3.30 -41.14
C LEU A 363 7.20 1.94 -41.45
N LEU A 364 6.42 1.03 -42.06
CA LEU A 364 6.91 -0.28 -42.50
C LEU A 364 7.79 -0.17 -43.75
N SER A 365 7.43 0.68 -44.72
CA SER A 365 8.17 0.82 -45.98
C SER A 365 9.48 1.60 -45.82
N SER A 366 9.51 2.59 -44.93
CA SER A 366 10.73 3.34 -44.57
C SER A 366 11.72 2.54 -43.73
N GLY A 367 11.31 1.37 -43.20
CA GLY A 367 12.10 0.57 -42.28
C GLY A 367 12.20 1.16 -40.86
N ALA A 368 11.44 2.22 -40.57
CA ALA A 368 11.40 2.85 -39.25
C ALA A 368 10.76 1.94 -38.18
N ALA A 369 9.87 1.02 -38.59
CA ALA A 369 9.27 0.03 -37.70
C ALA A 369 9.25 -1.36 -38.35
N VAL A 370 9.49 -2.41 -37.54
CA VAL A 370 9.38 -3.81 -37.97
C VAL A 370 7.93 -4.28 -38.00
N ALA A 371 7.10 -3.77 -37.08
CA ALA A 371 5.68 -4.05 -36.99
C ALA A 371 4.95 -2.84 -36.40
N VAL A 372 3.72 -2.61 -36.84
CA VAL A 372 2.86 -1.52 -36.32
C VAL A 372 1.48 -2.11 -36.04
N SER A 373 1.02 -1.88 -34.81
CA SER A 373 -0.29 -2.29 -34.33
C SER A 373 -1.02 -1.12 -33.68
N LYS A 374 -2.35 -1.19 -33.67
CA LYS A 374 -3.23 -0.25 -33.01
C LYS A 374 -3.96 -0.98 -31.91
N THR A 375 -3.83 -0.47 -30.69
CA THR A 375 -4.47 -1.02 -29.50
C THR A 375 -5.45 -0.01 -28.91
N SER A 376 -6.47 -0.51 -28.21
CA SER A 376 -7.46 0.33 -27.51
C SER A 376 -6.96 0.82 -26.16
N MET A 377 -5.92 0.18 -25.62
CA MET A 377 -5.21 0.58 -24.40
C MET A 377 -3.71 0.57 -24.64
N SER A 378 -3.00 1.31 -23.80
CA SER A 378 -1.55 1.29 -23.80
C SER A 378 -1.02 -0.11 -23.53
N VAL A 379 0.01 -0.49 -24.28
CA VAL A 379 0.69 -1.79 -24.11
C VAL A 379 1.77 -1.69 -23.01
N THR A 380 2.12 -0.47 -22.60
CA THR A 380 3.13 -0.19 -21.57
C THR A 380 2.53 0.03 -20.18
N ILE A 381 1.22 0.27 -20.08
CA ILE A 381 0.51 0.36 -18.80
C ILE A 381 0.19 -1.06 -18.33
N ASP A 382 0.79 -1.49 -17.21
CA ASP A 382 0.40 -2.71 -16.51
C ASP A 382 -1.10 -2.62 -16.15
N GLY A 383 -1.93 -3.37 -16.88
CA GLY A 383 -3.38 -3.47 -16.66
C GLY A 383 -3.78 -4.14 -15.34
N SER A 384 -2.84 -4.33 -14.42
CA SER A 384 -3.04 -4.84 -13.07
C SER A 384 -2.81 -3.74 -12.03
N SER A 385 -3.53 -2.63 -12.16
CA SER A 385 -3.64 -1.61 -11.11
C SER A 385 -4.99 -1.68 -10.43
#